data_AF-A0A660Y262-F1
#
_entry.id   AF-A0A660Y262-F1
#
_cell.length_a   1.000
_cell.length_b   1.000
_cell.length_c   1.000
_cell.angle_alpha   90.00
_cell.angle_beta   90.00
_cell.angle_gamma   90.00
#
_symmetry.space_group_name_H-M   'P 1'
#
loop_
_entity.id
_entity.type
_entity.pdbx_description
1 polymer ?
#
loop_
_entity_poly.entity_id
_entity_poly.type
_entity_poly.pdbx_seq_one_letter_code
_entity_poly.pdbx_strand_id
1 'polypeptide(L)'
;MDLLNPKQTVLFPDLIADIDLPSITTLPEYERAIKNFIKISDFGAFIELNVSGIEKSFSLSLNELRVPQRYRLSHDNIISPAFHLFPAPVRNHLNRLKYDARAFFNRTNSIKTIFGYFLLRQYFYLWDQHRKDYKNSVVNYLQNEIGEKRYRQFFVNIWNEAVHFLQSGIKRKFHHMIPMADIDLIRAERERLERTKMSVSQLDHEDPDYFFNCLAIKTLHIPIDLKDYIQGILIYSTFTTVHLEHLKKTNIETREDLLEFLTTIQQKS
;
A
#
# COMPACT_ATOMS: atom_id res chain seq x y z
N MET A 1 -12.21 -29.79 12.03
CA MET A 1 -11.67 -29.58 13.40
C MET A 1 -12.23 -28.26 13.90
N ASP A 2 -13.00 -28.39 14.97
CA ASP A 2 -13.41 -27.41 16.00
C ASP A 2 -14.00 -26.05 15.60
N LEU A 3 -15.34 -26.06 15.50
CA LEU A 3 -16.29 -25.27 16.30
C LEU A 3 -15.75 -23.96 16.94
N LEU A 4 -15.95 -22.85 16.23
CA LEU A 4 -15.98 -21.50 16.82
C LEU A 4 -17.05 -21.43 17.91
N ASN A 5 -16.62 -21.22 19.15
CA ASN A 5 -17.48 -20.97 20.31
C ASN A 5 -18.11 -19.57 20.19
N PRO A 6 -19.44 -19.43 20.02
CA PRO A 6 -20.10 -18.14 19.80
C PRO A 6 -20.09 -17.20 21.02
N LYS A 7 -19.50 -17.62 22.15
CA LYS A 7 -19.27 -16.75 23.32
C LYS A 7 -17.91 -16.06 23.34
N GLN A 8 -17.04 -16.35 22.38
CA GLN A 8 -15.80 -15.59 22.19
C GLN A 8 -15.99 -14.60 21.05
N THR A 9 -16.30 -13.36 21.42
CA THR A 9 -16.09 -12.22 20.53
C THR A 9 -14.60 -12.18 20.24
N VAL A 10 -14.20 -12.60 19.04
CA VAL A 10 -12.81 -12.45 18.59
C VAL A 10 -12.60 -10.96 18.34
N LEU A 11 -12.27 -10.23 19.40
CA LEU A 11 -11.68 -8.92 19.28
C LEU A 11 -10.27 -9.18 18.72
N PHE A 12 -9.95 -8.60 17.56
CA PHE A 12 -8.61 -8.55 16.94
C PHE A 12 -8.23 -9.74 16.02
N PRO A 13 -8.58 -9.68 14.73
CA PRO A 13 -8.18 -10.67 13.73
C PRO A 13 -6.71 -10.57 13.26
N ASP A 14 -5.94 -9.56 13.68
CA ASP A 14 -4.53 -9.36 13.28
C ASP A 14 -3.51 -9.95 14.29
N LEU A 15 -3.90 -10.98 15.04
CA LEU A 15 -3.01 -11.70 15.97
C LEU A 15 -1.92 -12.45 15.19
N ILE A 16 -0.76 -11.83 15.02
CA ILE A 16 0.49 -12.57 14.81
C ILE A 16 0.60 -13.51 16.01
N ALA A 17 0.54 -14.82 15.75
CA ALA A 17 0.82 -15.82 16.76
C ALA A 17 2.31 -15.77 17.08
N ASP A 18 2.72 -14.92 18.03
CA ASP A 18 3.97 -15.12 18.75
C ASP A 18 3.77 -16.37 19.61
N ILE A 19 4.16 -17.53 19.07
CA ILE A 19 3.98 -18.87 19.64
C ILE A 19 4.70 -19.01 21.01
N ASP A 20 5.63 -18.10 21.33
CA ASP A 20 6.47 -18.17 22.53
C ASP A 20 6.06 -17.24 23.69
N LEU A 21 4.96 -16.49 23.58
CA LEU A 21 4.48 -15.68 24.70
C LEU A 21 3.58 -16.52 25.61
N PRO A 22 3.98 -16.80 26.88
CA PRO A 22 3.09 -17.50 27.80
C PRO A 22 1.82 -16.67 27.97
N SER A 23 0.63 -17.28 28.00
CA SER A 23 -0.66 -16.58 28.20
C SER A 23 -0.83 -16.02 29.61
N ILE A 24 -1.64 -14.98 29.78
CA ILE A 24 -2.16 -14.47 31.05
C ILE A 24 -3.18 -15.50 31.47
N THR A 25 -2.90 -16.20 32.55
CA THR A 25 -3.76 -17.28 33.05
C THR A 25 -4.42 -16.90 34.37
N THR A 26 -4.05 -15.76 34.96
CA THR A 26 -4.55 -15.31 36.27
C THR A 26 -5.13 -13.90 36.25
N LEU A 27 -6.18 -13.67 37.05
CA LEU A 27 -6.83 -12.36 37.19
C LEU A 27 -5.87 -11.25 37.68
N PRO A 28 -4.96 -11.49 38.65
CA PRO A 28 -3.99 -10.46 39.08
C PRO A 28 -3.00 -10.06 37.99
N GLU A 29 -2.56 -10.99 37.14
CA GLU A 29 -1.70 -10.70 35.98
C GLU A 29 -2.43 -9.84 34.95
N TYR A 30 -3.71 -10.16 34.70
CA TYR A 30 -4.57 -9.38 33.81
C TYR A 30 -4.76 -7.94 34.32
N GLU A 31 -5.14 -7.77 35.59
CA GLU A 31 -5.33 -6.45 36.19
C GLU A 31 -4.06 -5.60 36.16
N ARG A 32 -2.90 -6.24 36.40
CA ARG A 32 -1.60 -5.56 36.31
C ARG A 32 -1.28 -5.14 34.87
N ALA A 33 -1.51 -6.03 33.90
CA ALA A 33 -1.29 -5.73 32.49
C ALA A 33 -2.17 -4.57 32.00
N ILE A 34 -3.45 -4.54 32.42
CA ILE A 34 -4.36 -3.42 32.11
C ILE A 34 -3.90 -2.11 32.77
N LYS A 35 -3.50 -2.13 34.05
CA LYS A 35 -2.95 -0.94 34.72
C LYS A 35 -1.72 -0.41 33.99
N ASN A 36 -0.80 -1.28 33.59
CA ASN A 36 0.38 -0.89 32.82
C ASN A 36 0.02 -0.37 31.43
N PHE A 37 -0.97 -0.96 30.76
CA PHE A 37 -1.46 -0.47 29.48
C PHE A 37 -2.00 0.96 29.59
N ILE A 38 -2.82 1.24 30.61
CA ILE A 38 -3.33 2.58 30.90
C ILE A 38 -2.16 3.54 31.12
N LYS A 39 -1.19 3.17 31.96
CA LYS A 39 -0.01 4.03 32.21
C LYS A 39 0.82 4.28 30.94
N ILE A 40 1.04 3.26 30.10
CA ILE A 40 1.70 3.44 28.80
C ILE A 40 0.94 4.44 27.93
N SER A 41 -0.39 4.34 27.89
CA SER A 41 -1.24 5.26 27.14
C SER A 41 -1.16 6.71 27.65
N ASP A 42 -0.81 6.90 28.93
CA ASP A 42 -0.54 8.21 29.48
C ASP A 42 0.76 8.83 28.95
N PHE A 43 1.77 7.99 28.69
CA PHE A 43 3.05 8.43 28.13
C PHE A 43 3.02 8.65 26.61
N GLY A 44 2.19 7.92 25.88
CA GLY A 44 2.21 7.96 24.42
C GLY A 44 1.42 6.83 23.76
N ALA A 45 1.71 6.61 22.48
CA ALA A 45 1.06 5.55 21.72
C ALA A 45 1.97 5.00 20.62
N PHE A 46 1.76 3.74 20.26
CA PHE A 46 2.42 3.15 19.10
C PHE A 46 1.78 3.69 17.82
N ILE A 47 2.64 4.05 16.87
CA ILE A 47 2.28 4.60 15.58
C ILE A 47 3.03 3.81 14.52
N GLU A 48 2.25 3.18 13.66
CA GLU A 48 2.72 2.64 12.40
C GLU A 48 2.36 3.63 11.28
N LEU A 49 3.37 4.16 10.59
CA LEU A 49 3.17 5.07 9.46
C LEU A 49 3.07 4.29 8.16
N ASN A 50 1.87 4.29 7.58
CA ASN A 50 1.59 3.69 6.30
C ASN A 50 1.27 4.76 5.25
N VAL A 51 2.08 4.79 4.19
CA VAL A 51 1.90 5.66 3.02
C VAL A 51 1.66 4.79 1.80
N SER A 52 0.42 4.76 1.34
CA SER A 52 -0.01 3.95 0.19
C SER A 52 -0.59 4.82 -0.93
N GLY A 53 -0.68 4.25 -2.13
CA GLY A 53 -1.28 4.91 -3.29
C GLY A 53 -0.34 5.79 -4.11
N ILE A 54 0.90 6.01 -3.65
CA ILE A 54 1.92 6.80 -4.37
C ILE A 54 2.54 6.02 -5.54
N GLU A 55 2.85 4.75 -5.33
CA GLU A 55 3.49 3.93 -6.36
C GLU A 55 2.41 3.24 -7.19
N LYS A 56 2.30 3.64 -8.46
CA LYS A 56 1.37 3.05 -9.44
C LYS A 56 2.18 2.46 -10.59
N SER A 57 2.08 1.15 -10.72
CA SER A 57 2.73 0.39 -11.78
C SER A 57 1.96 -0.89 -12.08
N PHE A 58 2.23 -1.48 -13.22
CA PHE A 58 1.70 -2.77 -13.61
C PHE A 58 2.74 -3.54 -14.41
N SER A 59 2.61 -4.85 -14.44
CA SER A 59 3.45 -5.74 -15.25
C SER A 59 2.60 -6.45 -16.28
N LEU A 60 3.23 -6.80 -17.40
CA LEU A 60 2.61 -7.59 -18.46
C LEU A 60 3.43 -8.83 -18.75
N SER A 61 2.73 -9.96 -18.85
CA SER A 61 3.29 -11.22 -19.31
C SER A 61 2.40 -11.80 -20.40
N LEU A 62 2.95 -12.11 -21.56
CA LEU A 62 2.18 -12.76 -22.65
C LEU A 62 1.65 -14.14 -22.24
N ASN A 63 2.30 -14.78 -21.27
CA ASN A 63 1.86 -16.04 -20.70
C ASN A 63 0.68 -15.84 -19.75
N GLU A 64 0.73 -14.82 -18.88
CA GLU A 64 -0.39 -14.47 -17.99
C GLU A 64 -1.62 -14.02 -18.78
N LEU A 65 -1.40 -13.26 -19.85
CA LEU A 65 -2.46 -12.84 -20.78
C LEU A 65 -2.95 -13.98 -21.69
N ARG A 66 -2.54 -15.23 -21.47
CA ARG A 66 -3.00 -16.43 -22.20
C ARG A 66 -3.15 -16.21 -23.72
N VAL A 67 -2.25 -15.44 -24.32
CA VAL A 67 -2.41 -14.98 -25.71
C VAL A 67 -2.49 -16.20 -26.64
N PRO A 68 -3.56 -16.36 -27.45
CA PRO A 68 -3.68 -17.49 -28.36
C PRO A 68 -2.47 -17.68 -29.27
N GLN A 69 -2.09 -18.94 -29.51
CA GLN A 69 -0.92 -19.31 -30.33
C GLN A 69 -0.99 -18.73 -31.75
N ARG A 70 -2.20 -18.52 -32.29
CA ARG A 70 -2.37 -17.89 -33.60
C ARG A 70 -1.84 -16.45 -33.65
N TYR A 71 -1.88 -15.73 -32.54
CA TYR A 71 -1.43 -14.34 -32.42
C TYR A 71 0.06 -14.23 -32.09
N ARG A 72 0.64 -15.17 -31.31
CA ARG A 72 2.02 -15.09 -30.83
C ARG A 72 3.06 -15.08 -31.95
N LEU A 73 4.10 -14.26 -31.77
CA LEU A 73 5.37 -14.43 -32.45
C LEU A 73 6.12 -15.62 -31.82
N SER A 74 6.78 -16.44 -32.63
CA SER A 74 7.45 -17.69 -32.22
C SER A 74 8.69 -17.52 -31.33
N HIS A 75 8.91 -16.34 -30.75
CA HIS A 75 10.04 -16.06 -29.87
C HIS A 75 9.57 -16.11 -28.42
N ASP A 76 9.93 -17.19 -27.71
CA ASP A 76 9.31 -17.59 -26.45
C ASP A 76 9.88 -16.94 -25.18
N ASN A 77 10.85 -16.02 -25.28
CA ASN A 77 11.54 -15.47 -24.10
C ASN A 77 11.49 -13.93 -24.04
N ILE A 78 10.29 -13.38 -23.98
CA ILE A 78 10.10 -11.95 -23.67
C ILE A 78 9.97 -11.78 -22.15
N ILE A 79 10.95 -11.11 -21.54
CA ILE A 79 10.93 -10.78 -20.11
C ILE A 79 9.77 -9.82 -19.84
N SER A 80 8.96 -10.10 -18.82
CA SER A 80 7.86 -9.24 -18.38
C SER A 80 8.37 -7.91 -17.82
N PRO A 81 8.14 -6.77 -18.50
CA PRO A 81 8.52 -5.46 -17.99
C PRO A 81 7.55 -5.00 -16.90
N ALA A 82 8.05 -4.11 -16.04
CA ALA A 82 7.23 -3.31 -15.14
C ALA A 82 7.08 -1.89 -15.71
N PHE A 83 5.85 -1.49 -15.97
CA PHE A 83 5.51 -0.15 -16.44
C PHE A 83 5.14 0.72 -15.24
N HIS A 84 5.81 1.85 -15.10
CA HIS A 84 5.62 2.76 -13.97
C HIS A 84 4.97 4.05 -14.45
N LEU A 85 3.85 4.44 -13.81
CA LEU A 85 3.13 5.67 -14.14
C LEU A 85 4.07 6.86 -14.23
N PHE A 86 4.92 7.04 -13.22
CA PHE A 86 5.84 8.15 -13.17
C PHE A 86 7.25 7.77 -13.63
N PRO A 87 7.94 8.68 -14.35
CA PRO A 87 9.35 8.51 -14.66
C PRO A 87 10.19 8.55 -13.37
N ALA A 88 11.42 8.02 -13.45
CA ALA A 88 12.31 7.92 -12.29
C ALA A 88 12.48 9.22 -11.48
N PRO A 89 12.63 10.43 -12.08
CA PRO A 89 12.78 11.66 -11.30
C PRO A 89 11.57 11.97 -10.41
N VAL A 90 10.35 11.76 -10.92
CA VAL A 90 9.11 12.01 -10.18
C VAL A 90 8.94 10.97 -9.07
N ARG A 91 9.21 9.69 -9.35
CA ARG A 91 9.20 8.63 -8.32
C ARG A 91 10.21 8.90 -7.21
N ASN A 92 11.42 9.33 -7.57
CA ASN A 92 12.47 9.66 -6.60
C ASN A 92 12.05 10.84 -5.72
N HIS A 93 11.41 11.87 -6.29
CA HIS A 93 10.89 13.00 -5.53
C HIS A 93 9.79 12.56 -4.55
N LEU A 94 8.79 11.80 -5.03
CA LEU A 94 7.73 11.27 -4.17
C LEU A 94 8.27 10.34 -3.07
N ASN A 95 9.32 9.56 -3.35
CA ASN A 95 9.99 8.74 -2.36
C ASN A 95 10.75 9.57 -1.31
N ARG A 96 11.38 10.70 -1.70
CA ARG A 96 11.97 11.64 -0.73
C ARG A 96 10.91 12.19 0.22
N LEU A 97 9.76 12.59 -0.30
CA LEU A 97 8.64 13.03 0.53
C LEU A 97 8.21 11.92 1.52
N LYS A 98 8.16 10.64 1.11
CA LYS A 98 7.90 9.52 2.03
C LYS A 98 8.94 9.42 3.16
N TYR A 99 10.21 9.74 2.89
CA TYR A 99 11.24 9.80 3.93
C TYR A 99 11.02 11.00 4.87
N ASP A 100 10.59 12.15 4.36
CA ASP A 100 10.29 13.33 5.19
C ASP A 100 9.12 13.07 6.16
N ALA A 101 8.13 12.28 5.74
CA ALA A 101 7.05 11.81 6.62
C ALA A 101 7.60 10.98 7.80
N ARG A 102 8.60 10.13 7.54
CA ARG A 102 9.26 9.30 8.56
C ARG A 102 10.24 10.10 9.43
N ALA A 103 10.84 11.16 8.88
CA ALA A 103 11.83 11.99 9.57
C ALA A 103 11.27 12.72 10.81
N PHE A 104 9.94 12.85 10.90
CA PHE A 104 9.29 13.31 12.13
C PHE A 104 9.72 12.46 13.33
N PHE A 105 9.76 11.14 13.20
CA PHE A 105 10.11 10.24 14.29
C PHE A 105 11.61 10.23 14.53
N ASN A 106 12.03 10.90 15.59
CA ASN A 106 13.43 11.00 16.01
C ASN A 106 13.56 10.63 17.49
N ARG A 107 14.80 10.59 17.99
CA ARG A 107 15.11 10.20 19.38
C ARG A 107 14.50 11.12 20.44
N THR A 108 14.11 12.34 20.08
CA THR A 108 13.55 13.32 21.02
C THR A 108 12.06 13.09 21.24
N ASN A 109 11.32 12.80 20.17
CA ASN A 109 9.86 12.69 20.23
C ASN A 109 9.33 11.26 20.20
N SER A 110 10.15 10.29 19.81
CA SER A 110 9.71 8.92 19.61
C SER A 110 10.77 7.90 19.98
N ILE A 111 10.30 6.68 20.27
CA ILE A 111 11.14 5.52 20.50
C ILE A 111 10.82 4.55 19.37
N LYS A 112 11.83 4.12 18.62
CA LYS A 112 11.63 3.09 17.58
C LYS A 112 11.18 1.80 18.26
N THR A 113 10.29 1.03 17.64
CA THR A 113 9.79 -0.26 18.16
C THR A 113 9.67 -1.26 17.00
N ILE A 114 9.43 -2.53 17.31
CA ILE A 114 9.16 -3.56 16.29
C ILE A 114 7.87 -3.29 15.51
N PHE A 115 6.94 -2.55 16.11
CA PHE A 115 5.64 -2.18 15.53
C PHE A 115 5.65 -0.79 14.84
N GLY A 116 6.82 -0.17 14.67
CA GLY A 116 6.95 1.20 14.16
C GLY A 116 7.58 2.13 15.18
N TYR A 117 6.82 3.11 15.70
CA TYR A 117 7.32 4.11 16.64
C TYR A 117 6.39 4.29 17.83
N PHE A 118 6.92 4.34 19.05
CA PHE A 118 6.19 4.84 20.20
C PHE A 118 6.34 6.36 20.25
N LEU A 119 5.28 7.10 19.91
CA LEU A 119 5.25 8.55 19.95
C LEU A 119 4.88 9.03 21.36
N LEU A 120 5.68 9.94 21.92
CA LEU A 120 5.38 10.53 23.22
C LEU A 120 4.19 11.48 23.11
N ARG A 121 3.27 11.41 24.09
CA ARG A 121 1.97 12.10 24.09
C ARG A 121 2.08 13.61 23.86
N GLN A 122 3.10 14.24 24.43
CA GLN A 122 3.35 15.67 24.28
C GLN A 122 3.62 16.10 22.83
N TYR A 123 3.94 15.19 21.90
CA TYR A 123 4.18 15.48 20.48
C TYR A 123 3.00 15.12 19.57
N PHE A 124 1.85 14.69 20.10
CA PHE A 124 0.71 14.27 19.28
C PHE A 124 0.18 15.40 18.38
N TYR A 125 0.10 16.62 18.90
CA TYR A 125 -0.35 17.77 18.11
C TYR A 125 0.64 18.11 16.98
N LEU A 126 1.95 17.98 17.25
CA LEU A 126 3.00 18.18 16.24
C LEU A 126 2.95 17.11 15.17
N TRP A 127 2.62 15.87 15.53
CA TRP A 127 2.43 14.79 14.58
C TRP A 127 1.24 15.05 13.66
N ASP A 128 0.10 15.46 14.21
CA ASP A 128 -1.08 15.75 13.40
C ASP A 128 -0.80 16.90 12.40
N GLN A 129 -0.09 17.94 12.86
CA GLN A 129 0.34 19.04 12.00
C GLN A 129 1.33 18.57 10.92
N HIS A 130 2.38 17.81 11.30
CA HIS A 130 3.37 17.28 10.36
C HIS A 130 2.72 16.40 9.28
N ARG A 131 1.75 15.56 9.66
CA ARG A 131 1.01 14.73 8.72
C ARG A 131 0.21 15.57 7.71
N LYS A 132 -0.43 16.64 8.15
CA LYS A 132 -1.15 17.59 7.27
C LYS A 132 -0.18 18.30 6.33
N ASP A 133 0.94 18.78 6.84
CA ASP A 133 1.97 19.50 6.06
C ASP A 133 2.62 18.59 5.02
N TYR A 134 2.91 17.34 5.39
CA TYR A 134 3.37 16.31 4.47
C TYR A 134 2.35 16.03 3.36
N LYS A 135 1.07 15.81 3.72
CA LYS A 135 0.01 15.60 2.73
C LYS A 135 -0.10 16.80 1.78
N ASN A 136 -0.07 18.01 2.33
CA ASN A 136 -0.12 19.25 1.54
C ASN A 136 1.09 19.37 0.61
N SER A 137 2.29 18.97 1.06
CA SER A 137 3.51 18.98 0.23
C SER A 137 3.40 18.01 -0.96
N VAL A 138 2.90 16.79 -0.73
CA VAL A 138 2.65 15.81 -1.80
C VAL A 138 1.60 16.34 -2.80
N VAL A 139 0.49 16.87 -2.29
CA VAL A 139 -0.58 17.43 -3.13
C VAL A 139 -0.08 18.63 -3.93
N ASN A 140 0.65 19.54 -3.30
CA ASN A 140 1.22 20.74 -3.91
C ASN A 140 2.17 20.37 -5.06
N TYR A 141 3.08 19.41 -4.83
CA TYR A 141 3.97 18.90 -5.88
C TYR A 141 3.18 18.31 -7.06
N LEU A 142 2.17 17.48 -6.78
CA LEU A 142 1.36 16.85 -7.82
C LEU A 142 0.52 17.86 -8.61
N GLN A 143 -0.07 18.85 -7.95
CA GLN A 143 -0.93 19.84 -8.60
C GLN A 143 -0.14 20.92 -9.34
N ASN A 144 0.91 21.45 -8.72
CA ASN A 144 1.59 22.65 -9.22
C ASN A 144 2.85 22.33 -10.05
N GLU A 145 3.60 21.27 -9.72
CA GLU A 145 4.81 20.90 -10.47
C GLU A 145 4.54 19.88 -11.58
N ILE A 146 3.63 18.93 -11.34
CA ILE A 146 3.21 17.96 -12.36
C ILE A 146 2.02 18.53 -13.15
N GLY A 147 0.91 18.80 -12.48
CA GLY A 147 -0.31 19.29 -13.11
C GLY A 147 -1.02 18.25 -13.98
N GLU A 148 -2.30 18.52 -14.27
CA GLU A 148 -3.18 17.55 -14.94
C GLU A 148 -2.68 17.13 -16.32
N LYS A 149 -2.19 18.10 -17.10
CA LYS A 149 -1.69 17.84 -18.47
C LYS A 149 -0.53 16.86 -18.48
N ARG A 150 0.45 17.05 -17.60
CA ARG A 150 1.65 16.19 -17.55
C ARG A 150 1.31 14.84 -16.95
N TYR A 151 0.44 14.79 -15.94
CA TYR A 151 -0.09 13.55 -15.41
C TYR A 151 -0.76 12.70 -16.50
N ARG A 152 -1.63 13.32 -17.31
CA ARG A 152 -2.30 12.64 -18.42
C ARG A 152 -1.30 12.15 -19.47
N GLN A 153 -0.26 12.92 -19.76
CA GLN A 153 0.82 12.47 -20.64
C GLN A 153 1.55 11.26 -20.07
N PHE A 154 1.84 11.22 -18.77
CA PHE A 154 2.43 10.05 -18.13
C PHE A 154 1.55 8.81 -18.27
N PHE A 155 0.24 8.94 -18.05
CA PHE A 155 -0.72 7.86 -18.27
C PHE A 155 -0.72 7.37 -19.73
N VAL A 156 -0.80 8.29 -20.69
CA VAL A 156 -0.74 7.96 -22.13
C VAL A 156 0.55 7.25 -22.49
N ASN A 157 1.69 7.71 -21.95
CA ASN A 157 2.99 7.12 -22.23
C ASN A 157 3.08 5.68 -21.74
N ILE A 158 2.68 5.39 -20.49
CA ILE A 158 2.72 4.01 -19.98
C ILE A 158 1.78 3.08 -20.73
N TRP A 159 0.65 3.59 -21.21
CA TRP A 159 -0.28 2.82 -22.03
C TRP A 159 0.38 2.48 -23.37
N ASN A 160 0.94 3.48 -24.06
CA ASN A 160 1.59 3.27 -25.35
C ASN A 160 2.82 2.36 -25.25
N GLU A 161 3.62 2.48 -24.18
CA GLU A 161 4.73 1.55 -23.89
C GLU A 161 4.23 0.10 -23.76
N ALA A 162 3.10 -0.10 -23.06
CA ALA A 162 2.48 -1.40 -22.94
C ALA A 162 1.91 -1.92 -24.28
N VAL A 163 1.32 -1.05 -25.10
CA VAL A 163 0.87 -1.39 -26.46
C VAL A 163 2.05 -1.85 -27.32
N HIS A 164 3.16 -1.09 -27.32
CA HIS A 164 4.37 -1.46 -28.05
C HIS A 164 4.97 -2.79 -27.57
N PHE A 165 4.96 -3.03 -26.26
CA PHE A 165 5.37 -4.31 -25.71
C PHE A 165 4.50 -5.47 -26.23
N LEU A 166 3.17 -5.32 -26.20
CA LEU A 166 2.29 -6.37 -26.72
C LEU A 166 2.50 -6.60 -28.21
N GLN A 167 2.61 -5.52 -29.00
CA GLN A 167 2.91 -5.59 -30.44
C GLN A 167 4.23 -6.32 -30.73
N SER A 168 5.24 -6.21 -29.86
CA SER A 168 6.49 -6.96 -30.00
C SER A 168 6.33 -8.47 -29.80
N GLY A 169 5.26 -8.91 -29.13
CA GLY A 169 4.97 -10.31 -28.82
C GLY A 169 3.95 -10.98 -29.75
N ILE A 170 3.31 -10.22 -30.65
CA ILE A 170 2.26 -10.73 -31.55
C ILE A 170 2.58 -10.47 -33.02
N LYS A 171 1.99 -11.26 -33.92
CA LYS A 171 2.22 -11.12 -35.36
C LYS A 171 1.69 -9.77 -35.85
N ARG A 172 2.47 -9.10 -36.72
CA ARG A 172 2.18 -7.77 -37.29
C ARG A 172 0.76 -7.57 -37.80
N LYS A 173 0.15 -8.59 -38.40
CA LYS A 173 -1.23 -8.53 -38.91
C LYS A 173 -2.29 -8.26 -37.84
N PHE A 174 -1.99 -8.50 -36.56
CA PHE A 174 -2.90 -8.32 -35.43
C PHE A 174 -2.63 -7.04 -34.62
N HIS A 175 -1.69 -6.19 -35.05
CA HIS A 175 -1.37 -4.95 -34.30
C HIS A 175 -2.56 -3.98 -34.20
N HIS A 176 -3.50 -4.05 -35.14
CA HIS A 176 -4.71 -3.24 -35.13
C HIS A 176 -5.65 -3.56 -33.94
N MET A 177 -5.52 -4.74 -33.34
CA MET A 177 -6.28 -5.15 -32.14
C MET A 177 -5.76 -4.49 -30.85
N ILE A 178 -4.66 -3.73 -30.93
CA ILE A 178 -4.03 -3.08 -29.78
C ILE A 178 -3.86 -1.59 -30.11
N PRO A 179 -4.92 -0.78 -30.00
CA PRO A 179 -4.85 0.63 -30.33
C PRO A 179 -3.98 1.38 -29.31
N MET A 180 -3.36 2.45 -29.79
CA MET A 180 -2.69 3.43 -28.92
C MET A 180 -3.68 4.07 -27.96
N ALA A 181 -3.16 4.76 -26.96
CA ALA A 181 -3.98 5.37 -25.92
C ALA A 181 -4.98 6.37 -26.52
N ASP A 182 -6.26 6.11 -26.27
CA ASP A 182 -7.36 7.05 -26.42
C ASP A 182 -8.07 7.12 -25.06
N ILE A 183 -8.03 8.30 -24.44
CA ILE A 183 -8.51 8.49 -23.07
C ILE A 183 -10.00 8.21 -22.94
N ASP A 184 -10.80 8.59 -23.94
CA ASP A 184 -12.25 8.45 -23.88
C ASP A 184 -12.65 6.99 -24.10
N LEU A 185 -11.98 6.29 -25.03
CA LEU A 185 -12.16 4.85 -25.21
C LEU A 185 -11.73 4.06 -23.97
N ILE A 186 -10.56 4.36 -23.40
CA ILE A 186 -10.07 3.68 -22.20
C ILE A 186 -11.03 3.89 -21.02
N ARG A 187 -11.56 5.10 -20.86
CA ARG A 187 -12.51 5.41 -19.79
C ARG A 187 -13.81 4.62 -19.95
N ALA A 188 -14.42 4.70 -21.13
CA ALA A 188 -15.68 4.00 -21.42
C ALA A 188 -15.54 2.49 -21.19
N GLU A 189 -14.41 1.91 -21.61
CA GLU A 189 -14.17 0.48 -21.45
C GLU A 189 -13.93 0.08 -19.99
N ARG A 190 -13.17 0.88 -19.23
CA ARG A 190 -12.99 0.63 -17.79
C ARG A 190 -14.32 0.70 -17.03
N GLU A 191 -15.19 1.65 -17.35
CA GLU A 191 -16.52 1.73 -16.74
C GLU A 191 -17.35 0.47 -17.03
N ARG A 192 -17.26 -0.06 -18.25
CA ARG A 192 -17.91 -1.34 -18.63
C ARG A 192 -17.34 -2.52 -17.84
N LEU A 193 -16.01 -2.58 -17.70
CA LEU A 193 -15.31 -3.66 -16.99
C LEU A 193 -15.57 -3.64 -15.49
N GLU A 194 -15.64 -2.46 -14.86
CA GLU A 194 -15.97 -2.32 -13.44
C GLU A 194 -17.38 -2.82 -13.12
N ARG A 195 -18.35 -2.54 -14.01
CA ARG A 195 -19.74 -3.03 -13.86
C ARG A 195 -19.83 -4.56 -13.96
N THR A 196 -19.06 -5.14 -14.86
CA THR A 196 -19.07 -6.60 -15.11
C THR A 196 -18.17 -7.39 -14.14
N LYS A 197 -17.27 -6.71 -13.42
CA LYS A 197 -16.28 -7.30 -12.49
C LYS A 197 -15.46 -8.42 -13.13
N MET A 198 -15.22 -8.32 -14.43
CA MET A 198 -14.44 -9.33 -15.15
C MET A 198 -12.96 -9.22 -14.82
N SER A 199 -12.31 -10.37 -14.69
CA SER A 199 -10.86 -10.51 -14.60
C SER A 199 -10.27 -10.91 -15.95
N VAL A 200 -8.96 -10.75 -16.12
CA VAL A 200 -8.23 -11.14 -17.36
C VAL A 200 -8.50 -12.59 -17.76
N SER A 201 -8.65 -13.50 -16.80
CA SER A 201 -8.92 -14.92 -17.05
C SER A 201 -10.33 -15.23 -17.55
N GLN A 202 -11.26 -14.28 -17.44
CA GLN A 202 -12.65 -14.42 -17.86
C GLN A 202 -12.93 -13.73 -19.21
N LEU A 203 -11.94 -13.02 -19.76
CA LEU A 203 -12.04 -12.41 -21.08
C LEU A 203 -12.02 -13.48 -22.18
N ASP A 204 -12.84 -13.30 -23.20
CA ASP A 204 -12.83 -14.17 -24.38
C ASP A 204 -11.57 -13.91 -25.21
N HIS A 205 -10.72 -14.93 -25.34
CA HIS A 205 -9.46 -14.87 -26.08
C HIS A 205 -9.64 -14.69 -27.60
N GLU A 206 -10.85 -14.91 -28.10
CA GLU A 206 -11.22 -14.72 -29.51
C GLU A 206 -11.73 -13.30 -29.80
N ASP A 207 -12.02 -12.50 -28.77
CA ASP A 207 -12.53 -11.14 -28.89
C ASP A 207 -11.52 -10.22 -29.61
N PRO A 208 -11.95 -9.48 -30.66
CA PRO A 208 -11.14 -8.43 -31.28
C PRO A 208 -10.53 -7.44 -30.28
N ASP A 209 -11.24 -7.14 -29.19
CA ASP A 209 -10.84 -6.19 -28.17
C ASP A 209 -10.08 -6.85 -27.00
N TYR A 210 -9.74 -8.14 -27.10
CA TYR A 210 -9.11 -8.91 -26.03
C TYR A 210 -7.90 -8.20 -25.41
N PHE A 211 -6.97 -7.74 -26.24
CA PHE A 211 -5.74 -7.08 -25.77
C PHE A 211 -6.03 -5.72 -25.13
N PHE A 212 -6.96 -4.96 -25.70
CA PHE A 212 -7.37 -3.68 -25.14
C PHE A 212 -8.02 -3.87 -23.77
N ASN A 213 -8.92 -4.85 -23.65
CA ASN A 213 -9.58 -5.22 -22.39
C ASN A 213 -8.57 -5.71 -21.35
N CYS A 214 -7.56 -6.49 -21.77
CA CYS A 214 -6.46 -6.89 -20.88
C CYS A 214 -5.71 -5.67 -20.32
N LEU A 215 -5.33 -4.72 -21.18
CA LEU A 215 -4.67 -3.48 -20.76
C LEU A 215 -5.57 -2.64 -19.85
N ALA A 216 -6.84 -2.49 -20.19
CA ALA A 216 -7.81 -1.75 -19.40
C ALA A 216 -7.92 -2.34 -17.99
N ILE A 217 -8.10 -3.66 -17.85
CA ILE A 217 -8.13 -4.36 -16.55
C ILE A 217 -6.82 -4.17 -15.79
N LYS A 218 -5.67 -4.41 -16.45
CA LYS A 218 -4.34 -4.32 -15.83
C LYS A 218 -3.98 -2.93 -15.33
N THR A 219 -4.69 -1.91 -15.79
CA THR A 219 -4.43 -0.52 -15.44
C THR A 219 -5.55 0.11 -14.61
N LEU A 220 -6.63 -0.61 -14.26
CA LEU A 220 -7.77 -0.11 -13.47
C LEU A 220 -7.35 0.60 -12.18
N HIS A 221 -6.34 0.09 -11.47
CA HIS A 221 -5.83 0.67 -10.22
C HIS A 221 -5.01 1.96 -10.40
N ILE A 222 -4.73 2.35 -11.65
CA ILE A 222 -4.02 3.56 -12.05
C ILE A 222 -5.06 4.57 -12.55
N PRO A 223 -5.36 5.64 -11.80
CA PRO A 223 -6.36 6.61 -12.20
C PRO A 223 -5.96 7.36 -13.47
N ILE A 224 -6.95 7.66 -14.32
CA ILE A 224 -6.73 8.41 -15.57
C ILE A 224 -6.50 9.89 -15.28
N ASP A 225 -7.17 10.43 -14.26
CA ASP A 225 -7.10 11.84 -13.89
C ASP A 225 -6.30 12.04 -12.61
N LEU A 226 -5.62 13.19 -12.56
CA LEU A 226 -4.75 13.56 -11.44
C LEU A 226 -5.54 13.69 -10.13
N LYS A 227 -6.77 14.20 -10.19
CA LYS A 227 -7.64 14.37 -9.03
C LYS A 227 -7.89 13.04 -8.32
N ASP A 228 -8.24 12.01 -9.08
CA ASP A 228 -8.52 10.67 -8.56
C ASP A 228 -7.25 10.00 -8.05
N TYR A 229 -6.11 10.24 -8.72
CA TYR A 229 -4.81 9.83 -8.22
C TYR A 229 -4.49 10.44 -6.86
N ILE A 230 -4.66 11.75 -6.69
CA ILE A 230 -4.43 12.45 -5.42
C ILE A 230 -5.38 11.92 -4.33
N GLN A 231 -6.66 11.71 -4.66
CA GLN A 231 -7.64 11.17 -3.72
C GLN A 231 -7.28 9.75 -3.25
N GLY A 232 -6.64 8.96 -4.11
CA GLY A 232 -6.16 7.61 -3.79
C GLY A 232 -4.90 7.57 -2.92
N ILE A 233 -4.26 8.71 -2.61
CA ILE A 233 -3.11 8.76 -1.70
C ILE A 233 -3.61 8.69 -0.26
N LEU A 234 -3.25 7.61 0.42
CA LEU A 234 -3.60 7.39 1.82
C LEU A 234 -2.35 7.50 2.69
N ILE A 235 -2.46 8.36 3.70
CA ILE A 235 -1.44 8.57 4.72
C ILE A 235 -2.14 8.36 6.05
N TYR A 236 -1.96 7.19 6.64
CA TYR A 236 -2.55 6.87 7.92
C TYR A 236 -1.49 6.45 8.92
N SER A 237 -1.72 6.85 10.16
CA SER A 237 -1.04 6.37 11.34
C SER A 237 -2.00 5.41 12.03
N THR A 238 -1.68 4.11 12.03
CA THR A 238 -2.44 3.14 12.81
C THR A 238 -1.92 3.18 14.24
N PHE A 239 -2.83 3.29 15.21
CA PHE A 239 -2.48 3.08 16.61
C PHE A 239 -2.36 1.58 16.85
N THR A 240 -1.14 1.09 16.94
CA THR A 240 -0.89 -0.33 17.23
C THR A 240 -1.05 -0.56 18.73
N THR A 241 -1.62 -1.71 19.12
CA THR A 241 -1.70 -2.11 20.51
C THR A 241 -0.58 -3.09 20.83
N VAL A 242 -0.20 -3.19 22.10
CA VAL A 242 0.77 -4.20 22.58
C VAL A 242 -0.01 -5.33 23.24
N HIS A 243 0.40 -6.57 22.99
CA HIS A 243 -0.19 -7.71 23.68
C HIS A 243 -0.01 -7.55 25.19
N LEU A 244 -1.12 -7.68 25.95
CA LEU A 244 -1.13 -7.59 27.41
C LEU A 244 -0.14 -8.58 28.06
N GLU A 245 0.19 -9.67 27.36
CA GLU A 245 1.22 -10.63 27.76
C GLU A 245 2.59 -10.01 28.01
N HIS A 246 2.99 -9.01 27.23
CA HIS A 246 4.24 -8.29 27.46
C HIS A 246 4.19 -7.43 28.73
N LEU A 247 2.99 -7.09 29.23
CA LEU A 247 2.77 -6.14 30.32
C LEU A 247 2.57 -6.80 31.68
N LYS A 248 2.40 -8.13 31.73
CA LYS A 248 2.04 -8.83 32.99
C LYS A 248 3.18 -8.91 34.02
N LYS A 249 4.44 -8.89 33.58
CA LYS A 249 5.63 -9.00 34.44
C LYS A 249 6.36 -7.68 34.69
N THR A 250 5.96 -6.62 33.99
CA THR A 250 6.61 -5.31 34.08
C THR A 250 5.85 -4.44 35.09
N ASN A 251 6.51 -3.50 35.76
CA ASN A 251 5.82 -2.40 36.44
C ASN A 251 6.28 -1.10 35.78
N ILE A 252 5.34 -0.35 35.23
CA ILE A 252 5.66 0.93 34.57
C ILE A 252 5.15 2.02 35.49
N GLU A 253 6.03 2.85 36.05
CA GLU A 253 5.67 4.03 36.85
C GLU A 253 6.35 5.29 36.33
N THR A 254 7.54 5.14 35.78
CA THR A 254 8.39 6.22 35.29
C THR A 254 8.62 6.12 33.77
N ARG A 255 9.24 7.17 33.21
CA ARG A 255 9.66 7.17 31.81
C ARG A 255 10.80 6.18 31.56
N GLU A 256 11.67 6.00 32.55
CA GLU A 256 12.78 5.05 32.53
C GLU A 256 12.25 3.62 32.42
N ASP A 257 11.23 3.26 33.21
CA ASP A 257 10.60 1.93 33.15
C ASP A 257 9.99 1.65 31.76
N LEU A 258 9.39 2.67 31.15
CA LEU A 258 8.84 2.59 29.79
C LEU A 258 9.95 2.36 28.75
N LEU A 259 11.08 3.06 28.87
CA LEU A 259 12.22 2.90 27.96
C LEU A 259 12.83 1.49 28.08
N GLU A 260 12.99 0.99 29.30
CA GLU A 260 13.47 -0.37 29.55
C GLU A 260 12.51 -1.42 28.98
N PHE A 261 11.21 -1.24 29.19
CA PHE A 261 10.17 -2.09 28.62
C PHE A 261 10.22 -2.16 27.09
N LEU A 262 10.24 -1.00 26.41
CA LEU A 262 10.26 -0.93 24.95
C LEU A 262 11.55 -1.52 24.36
N THR A 263 12.69 -1.36 25.05
CA THR A 263 13.96 -1.97 24.64
C THR A 263 13.93 -3.49 24.83
N THR A 264 13.30 -3.98 25.90
CA THR A 264 13.16 -5.42 26.16
C THR A 264 12.28 -6.10 25.12
N ILE A 265 11.20 -5.46 24.66
CA ILE A 265 10.37 -5.99 23.57
C ILE A 265 11.18 -6.09 22.28
N GLN A 266 12.00 -5.08 21.95
CA GLN A 266 12.82 -5.11 20.74
C GLN A 266 13.82 -6.28 20.70
N GLN A 267 14.30 -6.75 21.84
CA GLN A 267 15.29 -7.83 21.93
C GLN A 267 14.68 -9.24 21.87
N LYS A 268 13.36 -9.36 22.05
CA LYS A 268 12.64 -10.64 22.13
C LYS A 268 11.94 -11.04 20.82
N SER A 269 11.99 -10.19 19.79
CA SER A 269 11.49 -10.44 18.44
C SER A 269 12.64 -10.62 17.46
#